data_AF-A0A962V4R6-F1
#
_entry.id   AF-A0A962V4R6-F1
#
_cell.length_a   1.000
_cell.length_b   1.000
_cell.length_c   1.000
_cell.angle_alpha   90.00
_cell.angle_beta   90.00
_cell.angle_gamma   90.00
#
_symmetry.space_group_name_H-M   'P 1'
#
loop_
_entity.id
_entity.type
_entity.pdbx_description
1 polymer ?
#
loop_
_entity_poly.entity_id
_entity_poly.type
_entity_poly.pdbx_seq_one_letter_code
_entity_poly.pdbx_strand_id
1 'polypeptide(L)'
;AQGTDDGLLYAFGVHFNPEIPALDADTILRYLRAFVLLYDWLKAQLQVDLSRRITPYINPFPAAYIRLLLNPAYRPERDDLIRDYLHHNPTRNRALDMLPLFAELAPQLVTAAVNDPLVKPRPTFHYRLSNCRVGDPHWLLSTEWAYWLLLEQLAQQPQRLTELAQDYLILDRQPLQPLSSSWAQHMTQWLPRHGLWPQRNP
;
A
#
# COMPACT_ATOMS: atom_id res chain seq x y z
N ALA A 1 35.56 22.30 -2.02
CA ALA A 1 35.16 21.52 -0.84
C ALA A 1 34.10 20.53 -1.32
N GLN A 2 34.35 19.23 -1.18
CA GLN A 2 33.44 18.17 -1.65
C GLN A 2 32.26 18.02 -0.67
N GLY A 3 31.04 18.05 -1.20
CA GLY A 3 29.81 17.81 -0.46
C GLY A 3 29.63 16.33 -0.20
N THR A 4 29.54 15.98 1.09
CA THR A 4 29.30 14.62 1.60
C THR A 4 27.93 14.53 2.28
N ASP A 5 26.94 15.32 1.84
CA ASP A 5 25.60 15.38 2.46
C ASP A 5 24.46 14.78 1.63
N ASP A 6 24.71 14.42 0.37
CA ASP A 6 23.63 13.98 -0.54
C ASP A 6 23.08 12.58 -0.21
N GLY A 7 23.90 11.67 0.31
CA GLY A 7 23.51 10.26 0.50
C GLY A 7 22.45 10.02 1.59
N LEU A 8 22.36 10.89 2.59
CA LEU A 8 21.46 10.72 3.75
C LEU A 8 20.03 11.18 3.46
N LEU A 9 19.83 12.19 2.61
CA LEU A 9 18.51 12.71 2.26
C LEU A 9 17.70 11.73 1.39
N TYR A 10 18.37 10.90 0.57
CA TYR A 10 17.72 9.91 -0.30
C TYR A 10 17.20 8.66 0.42
N ALA A 11 17.63 8.41 1.66
CA ALA A 11 17.24 7.23 2.41
C ALA A 11 15.89 7.39 3.12
N PHE A 12 15.34 8.60 3.24
CA PHE A 12 14.09 8.84 3.96
C PHE A 12 12.85 8.57 3.09
N GLY A 13 11.72 8.27 3.75
CA GLY A 13 10.42 8.16 3.10
C GLY A 13 9.45 9.23 3.57
N VAL A 14 8.59 9.69 2.65
CA VAL A 14 7.45 10.51 3.01
C VAL A 14 6.33 9.58 3.48
N HIS A 15 5.71 9.94 4.61
CA HIS A 15 4.51 9.28 5.08
C HIS A 15 3.30 10.16 4.81
N PHE A 16 2.35 9.67 4.03
CA PHE A 16 1.06 10.31 3.89
C PHE A 16 0.09 9.71 4.91
N ASN A 17 -0.66 10.57 5.61
CA ASN A 17 -1.73 10.18 6.53
C ASN A 17 -3.10 10.70 6.06
N PRO A 18 -3.59 10.28 4.88
CA PRO A 18 -4.88 10.70 4.38
C PRO A 18 -5.99 10.15 5.28
N GLU A 19 -6.97 11.00 5.57
CA GLU A 19 -8.16 10.61 6.32
C GLU A 19 -8.96 9.58 5.52
N ILE A 20 -9.54 8.60 6.22
CA ILE A 20 -10.37 7.59 5.59
C ILE A 20 -11.77 8.14 5.32
N PRO A 21 -12.38 7.92 4.13
CA PRO A 21 -13.68 8.50 3.80
C PRO A 21 -14.85 7.93 4.62
N ALA A 22 -14.73 6.68 5.10
CA ALA A 22 -15.70 6.04 5.98
C ALA A 22 -15.05 4.90 6.77
N LEU A 23 -15.57 4.65 7.98
CA LEU A 23 -15.01 3.69 8.94
C LEU A 23 -15.63 2.28 8.87
N ASP A 24 -16.46 2.02 7.85
CA ASP A 24 -17.08 0.71 7.62
C ASP A 24 -16.09 -0.31 6.99
N ALA A 25 -16.38 -1.59 7.19
CA ALA A 25 -15.53 -2.68 6.75
C ALA A 25 -15.35 -2.71 5.22
N ASP A 26 -16.40 -2.41 4.46
CA ASP A 26 -16.37 -2.43 3.00
C ASP A 26 -15.42 -1.34 2.47
N THR A 27 -15.48 -0.14 3.03
CA THR A 27 -14.58 0.96 2.67
C THR A 27 -13.13 0.61 2.97
N ILE A 28 -12.82 0.13 4.18
CA ILE A 28 -11.46 -0.28 4.55
C ILE A 28 -10.97 -1.39 3.62
N LEU A 29 -11.80 -2.40 3.35
CA LEU A 29 -11.46 -3.53 2.50
C LEU A 29 -11.18 -3.10 1.05
N ARG A 30 -11.94 -2.16 0.48
CA ARG A 30 -11.69 -1.63 -0.87
C ARG A 30 -10.31 -0.96 -0.97
N TYR A 31 -9.92 -0.18 0.03
CA TYR A 31 -8.62 0.46 0.06
C TYR A 31 -7.47 -0.55 0.24
N LEU A 32 -7.64 -1.55 1.12
CA LEU A 32 -6.67 -2.64 1.26
C LEU A 32 -6.49 -3.42 -0.04
N ARG A 33 -7.59 -3.74 -0.74
CA ARG A 33 -7.57 -4.40 -2.06
C ARG A 33 -6.88 -3.54 -3.12
N ALA A 34 -7.25 -2.26 -3.22
CA ALA A 34 -6.61 -1.33 -4.15
C ALA A 34 -5.09 -1.24 -3.91
N PHE A 35 -4.68 -1.13 -2.63
CA PHE A 35 -3.27 -1.09 -2.26
C PHE A 35 -2.51 -2.34 -2.71
N VAL A 36 -2.99 -3.54 -2.37
CA VAL A 36 -2.25 -4.77 -2.71
C VAL A 36 -2.21 -5.03 -4.22
N LEU A 37 -3.26 -4.63 -4.96
CA LEU A 37 -3.28 -4.72 -6.42
C LEU A 37 -2.35 -3.70 -7.08
N LEU A 38 -2.12 -2.54 -6.47
CA LEU A 38 -1.18 -1.55 -7.00
C LEU A 38 0.26 -1.74 -6.52
N TYR A 39 0.50 -2.51 -5.46
CA TYR A 39 1.77 -2.55 -4.75
C TYR A 39 2.98 -2.85 -5.64
N ASP A 40 2.96 -3.95 -6.42
CA ASP A 40 4.11 -4.34 -7.25
C ASP A 40 4.38 -3.31 -8.36
N TRP A 41 3.32 -2.72 -8.92
CA TRP A 41 3.44 -1.65 -9.90
C TRP A 41 4.02 -0.37 -9.28
N LEU A 42 3.51 0.06 -8.13
CA LEU A 42 4.03 1.21 -7.38
C LEU A 42 5.50 1.02 -7.01
N LYS A 43 5.85 -0.17 -6.53
CA LYS A 43 7.22 -0.54 -6.18
C LYS A 43 8.16 -0.38 -7.38
N ALA A 44 7.73 -0.81 -8.57
CA ALA A 44 8.48 -0.65 -9.81
C ALA A 44 8.59 0.83 -10.24
N GLN A 45 7.49 1.60 -10.20
CA GLN A 45 7.50 3.01 -10.60
C GLN A 45 8.38 3.88 -9.70
N LEU A 46 8.30 3.64 -8.39
CA LEU A 46 9.05 4.39 -7.39
C LEU A 46 10.51 3.94 -7.27
N GLN A 47 10.90 2.83 -7.92
CA GLN A 47 12.23 2.24 -7.81
C GLN A 47 12.66 2.07 -6.33
N VAL A 48 11.73 1.64 -5.48
CA VAL A 48 11.89 1.65 -4.01
C VAL A 48 13.13 0.88 -3.55
N ASP A 49 13.45 -0.23 -4.21
CA ASP A 49 14.59 -1.08 -3.85
C ASP A 49 15.95 -0.39 -4.10
N LEU A 50 16.02 0.56 -5.04
CA LEU A 50 17.23 1.33 -5.33
C LEU A 50 17.42 2.49 -4.35
N SER A 51 16.34 3.13 -3.90
CA SER A 51 16.39 4.27 -2.98
C SER A 51 16.55 3.88 -1.51
N ARG A 52 16.08 2.68 -1.11
CA ARG A 52 15.90 2.33 0.31
C ARG A 52 16.64 1.10 0.80
N ARG A 53 17.85 0.86 0.30
CA ARG A 53 18.70 -0.30 0.67
C ARG A 53 18.94 -0.51 2.17
N ILE A 54 18.62 0.46 3.05
CA ILE A 54 18.97 0.46 4.47
C ILE A 54 17.76 0.75 5.41
N THR A 55 16.59 1.17 4.91
CA THR A 55 15.49 1.54 5.82
C THR A 55 14.54 0.39 6.14
N PRO A 56 14.23 0.14 7.43
CA PRO A 56 13.07 -0.65 7.80
C PRO A 56 11.78 0.07 7.36
N TYR A 57 10.61 -0.56 7.49
CA TYR A 57 9.26 0.05 7.41
C TYR A 57 8.47 -0.03 6.09
N ILE A 58 8.89 -0.83 5.10
CA ILE A 58 8.19 -0.96 3.81
C ILE A 58 7.86 -2.39 3.38
N ASN A 59 7.86 -3.35 4.31
CA ASN A 59 7.59 -4.74 3.93
C ASN A 59 6.23 -4.89 3.23
N PRO A 60 6.14 -5.69 2.15
CA PRO A 60 4.86 -6.03 1.55
C PRO A 60 3.98 -6.78 2.56
N PHE A 61 2.68 -6.85 2.29
CA PHE A 61 1.84 -7.80 3.03
C PHE A 61 2.22 -9.25 2.68
N PRO A 62 2.07 -10.21 3.63
CA PRO A 62 2.32 -11.62 3.35
C PRO A 62 1.40 -12.12 2.23
N ALA A 63 1.90 -13.00 1.37
CA ALA A 63 1.14 -13.54 0.24
C ALA A 63 -0.19 -14.21 0.66
N ALA A 64 -0.22 -14.88 1.82
CA ALA A 64 -1.46 -15.46 2.36
C ALA A 64 -2.53 -14.40 2.66
N TYR A 65 -2.13 -13.24 3.19
CA TYR A 65 -3.06 -12.14 3.47
C TYR A 65 -3.55 -11.48 2.19
N ILE A 66 -2.67 -11.31 1.19
CA ILE A 66 -3.06 -10.80 -0.12
C ILE A 66 -4.12 -11.72 -0.74
N ARG A 67 -3.91 -13.05 -0.73
CA ARG A 67 -4.89 -14.02 -1.22
C ARG A 67 -6.22 -13.96 -0.46
N LEU A 68 -6.18 -13.77 0.87
CA LEU A 68 -7.38 -13.59 1.69
C LEU A 68 -8.17 -12.35 1.26
N LEU A 69 -7.50 -11.19 1.19
CA LEU A 69 -8.11 -9.93 0.77
C LEU A 69 -8.72 -10.04 -0.63
N LEU A 70 -8.02 -10.65 -1.57
CA LEU A 70 -8.45 -10.77 -2.96
C LEU A 70 -9.48 -11.88 -3.21
N ASN A 71 -9.77 -12.73 -2.23
CA ASN A 71 -10.81 -13.74 -2.37
C ASN A 71 -12.20 -13.06 -2.55
N PRO A 72 -12.92 -13.33 -3.66
CA PRO A 72 -14.24 -12.73 -3.90
C PRO A 72 -15.28 -13.08 -2.84
N ALA A 73 -15.14 -14.21 -2.14
CA ALA A 73 -16.03 -14.60 -1.04
C ALA A 73 -15.71 -13.91 0.29
N TYR A 74 -14.55 -13.25 0.41
CA TYR A 74 -14.16 -12.56 1.63
C TYR A 74 -14.96 -11.26 1.80
N ARG A 75 -15.91 -11.28 2.73
CA ARG A 75 -16.81 -10.20 3.14
C ARG A 75 -16.85 -10.14 4.68
N PRO A 76 -15.73 -9.75 5.32
CA PRO A 76 -15.65 -9.73 6.77
C PRO A 76 -16.49 -8.58 7.35
N GLU A 77 -16.99 -8.78 8.56
CA GLU A 77 -17.37 -7.65 9.41
C GLU A 77 -16.12 -6.89 9.87
N ARG A 78 -16.30 -5.67 10.37
CA ARG A 78 -15.18 -4.77 10.72
C ARG A 78 -14.16 -5.42 11.67
N ASP A 79 -14.64 -6.06 12.73
CA ASP A 79 -13.77 -6.66 13.73
C ASP A 79 -13.04 -7.89 13.18
N ASP A 80 -13.65 -8.66 12.28
CA ASP A 80 -13.01 -9.80 11.62
C ASP A 80 -11.91 -9.33 10.65
N LEU A 81 -12.17 -8.27 9.89
CA LEU A 81 -11.16 -7.64 9.04
C LEU A 81 -9.94 -7.18 9.85
N ILE A 82 -10.19 -6.59 11.03
CA ILE A 82 -9.12 -6.14 11.95
C ILE A 82 -8.36 -7.35 12.51
N ARG A 83 -9.04 -8.41 12.96
CA ARG A 83 -8.39 -9.63 13.46
C ARG A 83 -7.52 -10.29 12.38
N ASP A 84 -8.03 -10.38 11.15
CA ASP A 84 -7.27 -10.94 10.03
C ASP A 84 -6.05 -10.09 9.70
N TYR A 85 -6.19 -8.76 9.69
CA TYR A 85 -5.03 -7.88 9.52
C TYR A 85 -4.00 -8.11 10.62
N LEU A 86 -4.41 -8.13 11.90
CA LEU A 86 -3.51 -8.31 13.04
C LEU A 86 -2.83 -9.68 13.03
N HIS A 87 -3.54 -10.73 12.62
CA HIS A 87 -2.97 -12.07 12.48
C HIS A 87 -1.80 -12.08 11.48
N HIS A 88 -1.96 -11.39 10.34
CA HIS A 88 -0.95 -11.38 9.27
C HIS A 88 0.07 -10.23 9.38
N ASN A 89 -0.29 -9.14 10.04
CA ASN A 89 0.47 -7.89 10.11
C ASN A 89 0.52 -7.31 11.53
N PRO A 90 1.00 -8.05 12.55
CA PRO A 90 1.14 -7.54 13.92
C PRO A 90 2.36 -6.61 14.06
N THR A 91 2.54 -5.67 13.13
CA THR A 91 3.71 -4.81 13.07
C THR A 91 3.42 -3.52 12.33
N ARG A 92 4.03 -2.43 12.81
CA ARG A 92 4.08 -1.14 12.10
C ARG A 92 4.97 -1.19 10.86
N ASN A 93 5.79 -2.22 10.65
CA ASN A 93 6.69 -2.32 9.49
C ASN A 93 5.96 -2.83 8.25
N ARG A 94 5.11 -1.97 7.65
CA ARG A 94 4.40 -2.23 6.40
C ARG A 94 4.34 -0.96 5.55
N ALA A 95 4.36 -1.14 4.23
CA ALA A 95 4.21 -0.05 3.27
C ALA A 95 2.84 0.66 3.38
N LEU A 96 1.80 -0.07 3.81
CA LEU A 96 0.55 0.49 4.32
C LEU A 96 0.31 -0.06 5.73
N ASP A 97 0.55 0.78 6.73
CA ASP A 97 0.32 0.46 8.14
C ASP A 97 -1.12 0.84 8.52
N MET A 98 -1.87 -0.13 9.04
CA MET A 98 -3.27 0.07 9.45
C MET A 98 -3.43 0.08 10.96
N LEU A 99 -2.36 -0.15 11.74
CA LEU A 99 -2.44 -0.18 13.19
C LEU A 99 -2.97 1.13 13.79
N PRO A 100 -2.63 2.34 13.30
CA PRO A 100 -3.24 3.59 13.79
C PRO A 100 -4.76 3.62 13.62
N LEU A 101 -5.27 3.23 12.44
CA LEU A 101 -6.71 3.18 12.17
C LEU A 101 -7.39 2.10 13.01
N PHE A 102 -6.80 0.91 13.12
CA PHE A 102 -7.39 -0.18 13.87
C PHE A 102 -7.32 0.03 15.38
N ALA A 103 -6.35 0.80 15.88
CA ALA A 103 -6.31 1.21 17.28
C ALA A 103 -7.39 2.26 17.60
N GLU A 104 -7.77 3.09 16.62
CA GLU A 104 -8.93 3.99 16.72
C GLU A 104 -10.25 3.21 16.77
N LEU A 105 -10.39 2.20 15.90
CA LEU A 105 -11.64 1.44 15.75
C LEU A 105 -11.86 0.35 16.78
N ALA A 106 -10.79 -0.35 17.17
CA ALA A 106 -10.83 -1.50 18.07
C ALA A 106 -9.56 -1.56 18.94
N PRO A 107 -9.38 -0.61 19.87
CA PRO A 107 -8.16 -0.50 20.68
C PRO A 107 -7.82 -1.79 21.42
N GLN A 108 -8.83 -2.49 21.94
CA GLN A 108 -8.62 -3.75 22.67
C GLN A 108 -8.03 -4.87 21.79
N LEU A 109 -8.44 -4.97 20.52
CA LEU A 109 -7.90 -5.97 19.59
C LEU A 109 -6.42 -5.66 19.28
N VAL A 110 -6.09 -4.39 19.06
CA VAL A 110 -4.71 -3.98 18.74
C VAL A 110 -3.79 -4.15 19.93
N THR A 111 -4.20 -3.73 21.15
CA THR A 111 -3.37 -3.90 22.35
C THR A 111 -3.13 -5.38 22.69
N ALA A 112 -4.08 -6.26 22.39
CA ALA A 112 -3.90 -7.71 22.57
C ALA A 112 -2.91 -8.33 21.57
N ALA A 113 -2.85 -7.79 20.35
CA ALA A 113 -2.03 -8.35 19.27
C ALA A 113 -0.64 -7.69 19.15
N VAL A 114 -0.49 -6.42 19.52
CA VAL A 114 0.71 -5.61 19.32
C VAL A 114 1.02 -4.80 20.57
N ASN A 115 2.19 -5.04 21.15
CA ASN A 115 2.73 -4.22 22.25
C ASN A 115 3.78 -3.23 21.69
N ASP A 116 3.31 -2.18 21.02
CA ASP A 116 4.16 -1.11 20.47
C ASP A 116 3.61 0.27 20.90
N PRO A 117 4.31 1.01 21.78
CA PRO A 117 3.85 2.31 22.30
C PRO A 117 3.79 3.41 21.23
N LEU A 118 4.38 3.18 20.06
CA LEU A 118 4.39 4.10 18.94
C LEU A 118 3.15 3.96 18.04
N VAL A 119 2.28 2.96 18.29
CA VAL A 119 0.94 2.94 17.69
C VAL A 119 0.10 4.03 18.34
N LYS A 120 -0.21 5.08 17.58
CA LYS A 120 -1.06 6.19 18.01
C LYS A 120 -2.38 6.15 17.25
N PRO A 121 -3.54 5.96 17.93
CA PRO A 121 -4.85 5.93 17.28
C PRO A 121 -5.12 7.20 16.47
N ARG A 122 -5.63 7.03 15.25
CA ARG A 122 -6.15 8.12 14.40
C ARG A 122 -6.88 7.54 13.17
N PRO A 123 -7.93 8.21 12.66
CA PRO A 123 -8.73 7.73 11.53
C PRO A 123 -8.07 8.02 10.17
N THR A 124 -6.82 7.59 9.99
CA THR A 124 -6.04 7.84 8.76
C THR A 124 -5.40 6.56 8.26
N PHE A 125 -5.25 6.41 6.95
CA PHE A 125 -4.29 5.45 6.40
C PHE A 125 -2.87 5.89 6.76
N HIS A 126 -1.95 4.95 7.02
CA HIS A 126 -0.55 5.30 7.23
C HIS A 126 0.28 4.74 6.07
N TYR A 127 0.35 5.50 4.98
CA TYR A 127 0.99 5.10 3.73
C TYR A 127 2.46 5.57 3.71
N ARG A 128 3.38 4.62 3.49
CA ARG A 128 4.83 4.82 3.69
C ARG A 128 5.69 4.46 2.49
N LEU A 129 5.07 4.15 1.35
CA LEU A 129 5.79 3.70 0.14
C LEU A 129 6.42 4.87 -0.63
N SER A 130 5.90 6.09 -0.50
CA SER A 130 6.34 7.30 -1.22
C SER A 130 7.77 7.70 -0.93
N ASN A 131 8.57 7.97 -1.97
CA ASN A 131 9.97 8.40 -1.83
C ASN A 131 10.09 9.79 -1.19
N CYS A 132 11.25 10.07 -0.60
CA CYS A 132 11.69 11.42 -0.26
C CYS A 132 13.03 11.65 -0.99
N ARG A 133 13.08 12.59 -1.94
CA ARG A 133 14.31 12.96 -2.65
C ARG A 133 14.53 14.46 -2.60
N VAL A 134 14.49 14.99 -1.38
CA VAL A 134 14.78 16.42 -1.14
C VAL A 134 16.18 16.73 -1.64
N GLY A 135 16.29 17.73 -2.52
CA GLY A 135 17.54 18.09 -3.20
C GLY A 135 17.60 17.67 -4.68
N ASP A 136 16.77 16.72 -5.11
CA ASP A 136 16.60 16.39 -6.53
C ASP A 136 15.64 17.41 -7.19
N PRO A 137 16.09 18.25 -8.13
CA PRO A 137 15.24 19.26 -8.78
C PRO A 137 14.14 18.65 -9.65
N HIS A 138 14.22 17.36 -9.97
CA HIS A 138 13.20 16.65 -10.74
C HIS A 138 12.21 15.88 -9.86
N TRP A 139 12.42 15.84 -8.54
CA TRP A 139 11.49 15.21 -7.62
C TRP A 139 10.44 16.20 -7.13
N LEU A 140 9.17 15.79 -7.23
CA LEU A 140 8.03 16.59 -6.78
C LEU A 140 7.18 15.77 -5.81
N LEU A 141 6.88 16.34 -4.64
CA LEU A 141 5.97 15.75 -3.66
C LEU A 141 4.58 15.49 -4.28
N SER A 142 4.14 16.32 -5.22
CA SER A 142 2.88 16.14 -5.94
C SER A 142 2.84 14.84 -6.76
N THR A 143 3.98 14.40 -7.30
CA THR A 143 4.08 13.12 -8.02
C THR A 143 3.92 11.95 -7.05
N GLU A 144 4.51 12.03 -5.86
CA GLU A 144 4.32 11.03 -4.80
C GLU A 144 2.87 10.96 -4.32
N TRP A 145 2.21 12.12 -4.22
CA TRP A 145 0.79 12.22 -3.87
C TRP A 145 -0.13 11.68 -4.97
N ALA A 146 0.20 11.89 -6.24
CA ALA A 146 -0.60 11.38 -7.37
C ALA A 146 -0.75 9.84 -7.35
N TYR A 147 0.26 9.11 -6.84
CA TYR A 147 0.14 7.67 -6.62
C TYR A 147 -0.87 7.30 -5.54
N TRP A 148 -0.98 8.10 -4.48
CA TRP A 148 -2.05 7.92 -3.50
C TRP A 148 -3.42 8.19 -4.11
N LEU A 149 -3.56 9.26 -4.89
CA LEU A 149 -4.82 9.56 -5.59
C LEU A 149 -5.23 8.44 -6.55
N LEU A 150 -4.27 7.78 -7.22
CA LEU A 150 -4.55 6.60 -8.05
C LEU A 150 -5.15 5.45 -7.22
N LEU A 151 -4.62 5.22 -6.02
CA LEU A 151 -5.15 4.23 -5.09
C LEU A 151 -6.59 4.56 -4.69
N GLU A 152 -6.89 5.82 -4.35
CA GLU A 152 -8.25 6.26 -4.03
C GLU A 152 -9.21 6.06 -5.21
N GLN A 153 -8.79 6.45 -6.42
CA GLN A 153 -9.57 6.27 -7.64
C GLN A 153 -9.90 4.80 -7.88
N LEU A 154 -8.95 3.88 -7.67
CA LEU A 154 -9.18 2.45 -7.82
C LEU A 154 -10.07 1.89 -6.70
N ALA A 155 -9.89 2.35 -5.45
CA ALA A 155 -10.69 1.94 -4.30
C ALA A 155 -12.18 2.29 -4.47
N GLN A 156 -12.49 3.32 -5.26
CA GLN A 156 -13.86 3.72 -5.60
C GLN A 156 -14.47 2.92 -6.76
N GLN A 157 -13.78 1.93 -7.30
CA GLN A 157 -14.22 1.14 -8.47
C GLN A 157 -14.37 -0.35 -8.11
N PRO A 158 -15.42 -0.74 -7.36
CA PRO A 158 -15.55 -2.11 -6.82
C PRO A 158 -15.63 -3.20 -7.89
N GLN A 159 -16.19 -2.89 -9.06
CA GLN A 159 -16.21 -3.81 -10.20
C GLN A 159 -14.79 -4.11 -10.71
N ARG A 160 -13.96 -3.06 -10.89
CA ARG A 160 -12.57 -3.20 -11.34
C ARG A 160 -11.69 -3.88 -10.28
N LEU A 161 -11.91 -3.62 -8.99
CA LEU A 161 -11.24 -4.34 -7.91
C LEU A 161 -11.53 -5.85 -7.98
N THR A 162 -12.77 -6.23 -8.32
CA THR A 162 -13.16 -7.64 -8.43
C THR A 162 -12.49 -8.31 -9.64
N GLU A 163 -12.48 -7.65 -10.80
CA GLU A 163 -11.79 -8.11 -12.01
C GLU A 163 -10.29 -8.29 -11.76
N LEU A 164 -9.61 -7.26 -11.26
CA LEU A 164 -8.17 -7.32 -10.97
C LEU A 164 -7.83 -8.36 -9.90
N ALA A 165 -8.69 -8.56 -8.90
CA ALA A 165 -8.49 -9.61 -7.90
C ALA A 165 -8.51 -11.01 -8.53
N GLN A 166 -9.42 -11.25 -9.48
CA GLN A 166 -9.47 -12.52 -10.22
C GLN A 166 -8.23 -12.71 -11.08
N ASP A 167 -7.82 -11.68 -11.83
CA ASP A 167 -6.63 -11.72 -12.68
C ASP A 167 -5.36 -11.98 -11.86
N TYR A 168 -5.23 -11.31 -10.71
CA TYR A 168 -4.13 -11.53 -9.77
C TYR A 168 -4.08 -12.99 -9.30
N LEU A 169 -5.21 -13.52 -8.84
CA LEU A 169 -5.29 -14.90 -8.32
C LEU A 169 -5.05 -15.96 -9.41
N ILE A 170 -5.37 -15.66 -10.67
CA ILE A 170 -5.02 -16.52 -11.81
C ILE A 170 -3.50 -16.55 -12.00
N LEU A 171 -2.85 -15.38 -12.03
CA LEU A 171 -1.40 -15.27 -12.21
C LEU A 171 -0.63 -15.87 -11.02
N ASP A 172 -1.11 -15.70 -9.80
CA ASP A 172 -0.54 -16.25 -8.56
C ASP A 172 -0.52 -17.79 -8.52
N ARG A 173 -1.33 -18.45 -9.36
CA ARG A 173 -1.33 -19.92 -9.52
C ARG A 173 -0.37 -20.42 -10.60
N GLN A 174 0.28 -19.53 -11.36
CA GLN A 174 1.17 -19.91 -12.45
C GLN A 174 2.62 -20.04 -11.96
N PRO A 175 3.25 -21.23 -12.04
CA PRO A 175 4.57 -21.45 -11.46
C PRO A 175 5.74 -20.94 -12.31
N LEU A 176 5.50 -20.55 -13.57
CA LEU A 176 6.55 -20.32 -14.57
C LEU A 176 7.09 -18.88 -14.61
N GLN A 177 6.48 -17.93 -13.90
CA GLN A 177 6.92 -16.52 -13.90
C GLN A 177 6.89 -15.91 -12.49
N PRO A 178 7.83 -15.01 -12.16
CA PRO A 178 7.77 -14.25 -10.91
C PRO A 178 6.51 -13.38 -10.86
N LEU A 179 5.58 -13.73 -9.96
CA LEU A 179 4.28 -13.06 -9.81
C LEU A 179 4.39 -11.54 -9.76
N SER A 180 5.31 -11.00 -8.93
CA SER A 180 5.49 -9.55 -8.76
C SER A 180 5.80 -8.84 -10.09
N SER A 181 6.72 -9.38 -10.89
CA SER A 181 7.09 -8.79 -12.19
C SER A 181 5.96 -8.91 -13.21
N SER A 182 5.35 -10.08 -13.32
CA SER A 182 4.23 -10.31 -14.26
C SER A 182 3.02 -9.44 -13.91
N TRP A 183 2.74 -9.28 -12.62
CA TRP A 183 1.65 -8.43 -12.15
C TRP A 183 1.93 -6.94 -12.37
N ALA A 184 3.15 -6.46 -12.07
CA ALA A 184 3.54 -5.08 -12.37
C ALA A 184 3.44 -4.78 -13.88
N GLN A 185 3.82 -5.73 -14.74
CA GLN A 185 3.67 -5.60 -16.20
C GLN A 185 2.19 -5.56 -16.61
N HIS A 186 1.35 -6.44 -16.05
CA HIS A 186 -0.10 -6.44 -16.28
C HIS A 186 -0.69 -5.07 -15.95
N MET A 187 -0.40 -4.54 -14.75
CA MET A 187 -0.91 -3.24 -14.30
C MET A 187 -0.39 -2.08 -15.17
N THR A 188 0.86 -2.14 -15.65
CA THR A 188 1.41 -1.12 -16.57
C THR A 188 0.59 -0.99 -17.84
N GLN A 189 0.02 -2.09 -18.34
CA GLN A 189 -0.84 -2.07 -19.52
C GLN A 189 -2.30 -1.78 -19.17
N TRP A 190 -2.80 -2.30 -18.05
CA TRP A 190 -4.19 -2.19 -17.65
C TRP A 190 -4.57 -0.76 -17.24
N LEU A 191 -3.72 -0.09 -16.45
CA LEU A 191 -3.97 1.24 -15.89
C LEU A 191 -4.28 2.33 -16.95
N PRO A 192 -3.44 2.56 -17.98
CA PRO A 192 -3.73 3.56 -19.02
C PRO A 192 -4.99 3.26 -19.82
N ARG A 193 -5.25 1.99 -20.16
CA ARG A 193 -6.45 1.57 -20.93
C ARG A 193 -7.75 1.89 -20.20
N HIS A 194 -7.68 2.04 -18.88
CA HIS A 194 -8.80 2.28 -17.99
C HIS A 194 -8.87 3.73 -17.49
N GLY A 195 -8.05 4.63 -18.03
CA GLY A 195 -7.99 6.04 -17.66
C GLY A 195 -7.39 6.30 -16.27
N LEU A 196 -6.68 5.32 -15.71
CA LEU A 196 -6.10 5.36 -14.37
C LEU A 196 -4.59 5.47 -14.49
N TRP A 197 -4.06 6.68 -14.66
CA TRP A 197 -2.63 6.90 -14.71
C TRP A 197 -2.29 8.18 -13.95
N PRO A 198 -1.29 8.16 -13.04
CA PRO A 198 -0.83 9.38 -12.42
C PRO A 198 -0.17 10.21 -13.53
N GLN A 199 -0.80 11.32 -13.91
CA GLN A 199 -0.23 12.22 -14.91
C GLN A 199 1.18 12.59 -14.44
N ARG A 200 2.19 12.21 -15.23
CA ARG A 200 3.52 12.80 -15.07
C ARG A 200 3.36 14.22 -15.60
N ASN A 201 3.43 15.22 -14.71
CA ASN A 201 3.58 16.58 -15.19
C ASN A 201 4.84 16.62 -16.08
N PRO A 202 4.76 17.25 -17.27
CA PRO A 202 5.87 17.35 -18.20
C PRO A 202 7.08 18.07 -17.58
#